data_AF-X1RST4-F1
#
_entry.id   AF-X1RST4-F1
#
_cell.length_a   1.000
_cell.length_b   1.000
_cell.length_c   1.000
_cell.angle_alpha   90.00
_cell.angle_beta   90.00
_cell.angle_gamma   90.00
#
_symmetry.space_group_name_H-M   'P 1'
#
loop_
_entity.id
_entity.type
_entity.pdbx_description
1 polymer ?
#
loop_
_entity_poly.entity_id
_entity_poly.type
_entity_poly.pdbx_seq_one_letter_code
_entity_poly.pdbx_strand_id
1 'polypeptide(L)'
;MDITWRKKLFTAYAGIKRVQMVEGVNSRLPSGKHWLMWDFDDVEFFNVKEELLEVQRKYKLPKIYILNTGVPYHYHANCFVSLEWLEARSIIAATRYVDNRFVAIGILRGFYTLRYSPVGGKEFQPAIILPSRVPEDVDPFSLTSFSTYPKKRR
;
A
#
# COMPACT_ATOMS: atom_id res chain seq x y z
N MET A 1 7.10 -22.35 -44.02
CA MET A 1 5.89 -21.53 -43.84
C MET A 1 4.82 -22.38 -43.20
N ASP A 2 4.16 -22.02 -42.12
CA ASP A 2 4.42 -21.02 -41.09
C ASP A 2 3.56 -21.45 -39.88
N ILE A 3 4.10 -21.17 -38.71
CA ILE A 3 3.55 -21.44 -37.38
C ILE A 3 2.29 -20.60 -37.18
N THR A 4 1.21 -21.14 -36.59
CA THR A 4 0.34 -20.47 -35.59
C THR A 4 -0.98 -21.22 -35.34
N TRP A 5 -0.88 -22.48 -34.92
CA TRP A 5 -1.87 -23.02 -33.98
C TRP A 5 -1.66 -22.32 -32.63
N ARG A 6 -2.57 -21.40 -32.22
CA ARG A 6 -2.87 -21.00 -30.81
C ARG A 6 -3.55 -19.63 -30.64
N LYS A 7 -4.51 -19.26 -31.49
CA LYS A 7 -5.41 -18.14 -31.14
C LYS A 7 -6.84 -18.46 -31.53
N LYS A 8 -7.69 -18.57 -30.52
CA LYS A 8 -9.16 -18.41 -30.48
C LYS A 8 -9.88 -19.66 -29.97
N LEU A 9 -10.28 -19.59 -28.69
CA LEU A 9 -11.69 -19.61 -28.25
C LEU A 9 -11.75 -20.07 -26.78
N PHE A 10 -11.51 -19.12 -25.88
CA PHE A 10 -12.16 -19.09 -24.57
C PHE A 10 -12.92 -17.77 -24.48
N THR A 11 -13.98 -17.66 -25.27
CA THR A 11 -15.06 -16.72 -24.98
C THR A 11 -15.96 -17.43 -23.98
N ALA A 12 -15.68 -17.26 -22.69
CA ALA A 12 -16.56 -17.68 -21.62
C ALA A 12 -16.69 -16.51 -20.63
N TYR A 13 -17.81 -15.77 -20.78
CA TYR A 13 -18.33 -14.80 -19.81
C TYR A 13 -17.36 -13.74 -19.25
N ALA A 14 -16.58 -13.11 -20.12
CA ALA A 14 -15.86 -11.88 -19.78
C ALA A 14 -16.80 -10.68 -19.93
N GLY A 15 -17.58 -10.35 -18.89
CA GLY A 15 -18.02 -8.97 -18.72
C GLY A 15 -16.75 -8.11 -18.77
N ILE A 16 -16.64 -7.23 -19.76
CA ILE A 16 -15.45 -6.41 -20.04
C ILE A 16 -15.25 -5.43 -18.88
N LYS A 17 -14.74 -5.94 -17.76
CA LYS A 17 -14.26 -5.14 -16.64
C LYS A 17 -12.93 -4.59 -17.11
N ARG A 18 -12.87 -3.29 -17.42
CA ARG A 18 -11.63 -2.62 -17.78
C ARG A 18 -10.62 -2.85 -16.65
N VAL A 19 -9.58 -3.63 -16.94
CA VAL A 19 -8.43 -3.84 -16.04
C VAL A 19 -7.43 -2.74 -16.37
N GLN A 20 -6.95 -2.02 -15.34
CA GLN A 20 -5.87 -1.05 -15.48
C GLN A 20 -4.61 -1.62 -14.80
N MET A 21 -3.46 -1.49 -15.47
CA MET A 21 -2.17 -1.78 -14.84
C MET A 21 -1.82 -0.63 -13.89
N VAL A 22 -1.46 -0.97 -12.66
CA VAL A 22 -1.03 -0.01 -11.64
C VAL A 22 0.35 -0.36 -11.16
N GLU A 23 1.10 0.66 -10.79
CA GLU A 23 2.42 0.52 -10.19
C GLU A 23 2.31 0.64 -8.66
N GLY A 24 3.04 -0.24 -7.98
CA GLY A 24 3.12 -0.27 -6.54
C GLY A 24 4.56 -0.39 -6.04
N VAL A 25 4.77 0.17 -4.85
CA VAL A 25 6.02 0.11 -4.10
C VAL A 25 5.89 -0.95 -3.02
N ASN A 26 6.92 -1.79 -2.87
CA ASN A 26 6.96 -2.81 -1.86
C ASN A 26 7.64 -2.29 -0.59
N SER A 27 7.18 -2.76 0.57
CA SER A 27 7.75 -2.41 1.89
C SER A 27 9.17 -2.92 2.12
N ARG A 28 9.64 -3.89 1.32
CA ARG A 28 10.92 -4.58 1.56
C ARG A 28 12.09 -3.72 1.09
N LEU A 29 13.01 -3.47 2.01
CA LEU A 29 14.25 -2.73 1.80
C LEU A 29 15.37 -3.64 1.24
N PRO A 30 16.43 -3.08 0.64
CA PRO A 30 17.59 -3.86 0.18
C PRO A 30 18.24 -4.70 1.29
N SER A 31 18.18 -4.23 2.54
CA SER A 31 18.67 -4.96 3.72
C SER A 31 17.85 -6.19 4.10
N GLY A 32 16.67 -6.38 3.48
CA GLY A 32 15.70 -7.41 3.86
C GLY A 32 14.71 -6.99 4.95
N LYS A 33 14.93 -5.83 5.58
CA LYS A 33 13.99 -5.19 6.52
C LYS A 33 12.80 -4.58 5.79
N HIS A 34 11.85 -4.06 6.56
CA HIS A 34 10.61 -3.48 6.05
C HIS A 34 10.34 -2.11 6.64
N TRP A 35 9.77 -1.23 5.84
CA TRP A 35 9.09 -0.06 6.37
C TRP A 35 7.62 -0.33 6.68
N LEU A 36 6.97 0.62 7.34
CA LEU A 36 5.54 0.54 7.60
C LEU A 36 4.72 1.24 6.51
N MET A 37 3.72 0.53 6.03
CA MET A 37 2.71 1.04 5.11
C MET A 37 1.34 0.50 5.48
N TRP A 38 0.31 1.34 5.37
CA TRP A 38 -1.07 0.99 5.66
C TRP A 38 -1.98 1.34 4.47
N ASP A 39 -2.95 0.49 4.21
CA ASP A 39 -4.04 0.74 3.26
C ASP A 39 -5.36 0.76 4.03
N PHE A 40 -6.12 1.84 3.90
CA PHE A 40 -7.42 2.03 4.53
C PHE A 40 -8.46 2.20 3.41
N ASP A 41 -9.46 1.32 3.42
CA ASP A 41 -10.56 1.31 2.45
C ASP A 41 -11.88 1.57 3.18
N ASP A 42 -12.62 2.61 2.75
CA ASP A 42 -13.94 2.97 3.28
C ASP A 42 -13.92 3.36 4.77
N VAL A 43 -12.97 4.22 5.16
CA VAL A 43 -12.77 4.70 6.53
C VAL A 43 -12.76 6.22 6.58
N GLU A 44 -13.46 6.81 7.54
CA GLU A 44 -13.41 8.25 7.80
C GLU A 44 -12.00 8.73 8.15
N PHE A 45 -11.59 9.88 7.60
CA PHE A 45 -10.24 10.43 7.82
C PHE A 45 -9.90 10.59 9.31
N PHE A 46 -10.87 11.05 10.10
CA PHE A 46 -10.69 11.25 11.54
C PHE A 46 -10.29 9.94 12.25
N ASN A 47 -10.94 8.83 11.89
CA ASN A 47 -10.64 7.51 12.47
C ASN A 47 -9.25 7.02 12.06
N VAL A 48 -8.87 7.21 10.78
CA VAL A 48 -7.52 6.89 10.30
C VAL A 48 -6.47 7.68 11.07
N LYS A 49 -6.70 8.99 11.24
CA LYS A 49 -5.77 9.88 11.94
C LYS A 49 -5.60 9.49 13.41
N GLU A 50 -6.69 9.31 14.16
CA GLU A 50 -6.63 8.97 15.59
C GLU A 50 -5.96 7.62 15.82
N GLU A 51 -6.27 6.62 14.99
CA GLU A 51 -5.62 5.31 15.06
C GLU A 51 -4.11 5.40 14.81
N LEU A 52 -3.69 6.10 13.75
CA LEU A 52 -2.27 6.25 13.44
C LEU A 52 -1.53 7.05 14.51
N LEU A 53 -2.18 8.02 15.18
CA LEU A 53 -1.60 8.71 16.34
C LEU A 53 -1.44 7.78 17.56
N GLU A 54 -2.39 6.88 17.80
CA GLU A 54 -2.30 5.87 18.84
C GLU A 54 -1.11 4.92 18.58
N VAL A 55 -1.04 4.37 17.36
CA VAL A 55 0.06 3.51 16.91
C VAL A 55 1.40 4.24 16.97
N GLN A 56 1.49 5.47 16.47
CA GLN A 56 2.72 6.28 16.48
C GLN A 56 3.24 6.46 17.91
N ARG A 57 2.37 6.78 18.88
CA ARG A 57 2.76 6.93 20.28
C ARG A 57 3.16 5.61 20.92
N LYS A 58 2.38 4.54 20.69
CA LYS A 58 2.59 3.22 21.27
C LYS A 58 3.95 2.62 20.87
N TYR A 59 4.31 2.74 19.60
CA TYR A 59 5.53 2.17 19.04
C TYR A 59 6.66 3.18 18.87
N LYS A 60 6.49 4.43 19.34
CA LYS A 60 7.47 5.53 19.21
C LYS A 60 7.95 5.70 17.76
N LEU A 61 7.00 5.76 16.82
CA LEU A 61 7.32 5.84 15.40
C LEU A 61 7.71 7.27 14.96
N PRO A 62 8.47 7.42 13.86
CA PRO A 62 8.71 8.72 13.25
C PRO A 62 7.45 9.27 12.59
N LYS A 63 7.58 10.31 11.75
CA LYS A 63 6.44 10.94 11.10
C LYS A 63 5.65 9.91 10.28
N ILE A 64 4.33 10.11 10.23
CA ILE A 64 3.44 9.31 9.40
C ILE A 64 2.82 10.22 8.35
N TYR A 65 2.93 9.82 7.09
CA TYR A 65 2.39 10.54 5.94
C TYR A 65 1.10 9.86 5.51
N ILE A 66 -0.03 10.55 5.63
CA ILE A 66 -1.36 10.04 5.24
C ILE A 66 -1.76 10.69 3.92
N LEU A 67 -2.00 9.89 2.88
CA LEU A 67 -2.37 10.33 1.55
C LEU A 67 -3.75 9.81 1.19
N ASN A 68 -4.68 10.70 0.80
CA ASN A 68 -5.92 10.25 0.18
C ASN A 68 -5.62 9.77 -1.26
N THR A 69 -6.18 8.62 -1.65
CA THR A 69 -5.89 7.97 -2.94
C THR A 69 -6.69 8.52 -4.14
N GLY A 70 -7.28 9.71 -3.97
CA GLY A 70 -8.19 10.34 -4.93
C GLY A 70 -9.62 9.78 -4.87
N VAL A 71 -9.93 8.95 -3.88
CA VAL A 71 -11.27 8.42 -3.60
C VAL A 71 -11.64 8.82 -2.17
N PRO A 72 -12.85 9.37 -1.93
CA PRO A 72 -13.33 9.64 -0.57
C PRO A 72 -13.22 8.40 0.31
N TYR A 73 -12.74 8.56 1.54
CA TYR A 73 -12.60 7.47 2.52
C TYR A 73 -11.56 6.38 2.18
N HIS A 74 -10.66 6.63 1.22
CA HIS A 74 -9.56 5.73 0.91
C HIS A 74 -8.20 6.41 1.12
N TYR A 75 -7.40 5.86 2.02
CA TYR A 75 -6.13 6.44 2.44
C TYR A 75 -5.00 5.42 2.39
N HIS A 76 -3.86 5.87 1.89
CA HIS A 76 -2.58 5.22 2.13
C HIS A 76 -1.89 5.93 3.28
N ALA A 77 -1.15 5.21 4.12
CA ALA A 77 -0.22 5.82 5.05
C ALA A 77 1.16 5.19 4.95
N ASN A 78 2.21 5.99 5.15
CA ASN A 78 3.61 5.54 5.14
C ASN A 78 4.33 6.07 6.37
N CYS A 79 5.20 5.25 6.95
CA CYS A 79 6.10 5.64 8.03
C CYS A 79 7.49 5.05 7.75
N PHE A 80 8.46 5.95 7.53
CA PHE A 80 9.81 5.62 7.06
C PHE A 80 10.71 5.22 8.23
N VAL A 81 10.44 4.03 8.78
CA VAL A 81 11.22 3.36 9.82
C VAL A 81 11.65 1.97 9.35
N SER A 82 12.85 1.51 9.67
CA SER A 82 13.40 0.21 9.23
C SER A 82 13.21 -0.86 10.31
N LEU A 83 12.26 -1.78 10.09
CA LEU A 83 11.86 -2.80 11.05
C LEU A 83 12.06 -4.23 10.52
N GLU A 84 12.20 -5.19 11.43
CA GLU A 84 12.14 -6.61 11.07
C GLU A 84 10.74 -6.97 10.58
N TRP A 85 10.63 -7.94 9.67
CA TRP A 85 9.34 -8.34 9.07
C TRP A 85 8.28 -8.69 10.13
N LEU A 86 8.69 -9.44 11.17
CA LEU A 86 7.82 -9.86 12.25
C LEU A 86 7.25 -8.66 13.03
N GLU A 87 8.05 -7.62 13.23
CA GLU A 87 7.63 -6.41 13.92
C GLU A 87 6.71 -5.58 13.04
N ALA A 88 7.12 -5.32 11.79
CA ALA A 88 6.34 -4.56 10.82
C ALA A 88 4.93 -5.15 10.62
N ARG A 89 4.84 -6.47 10.40
CA ARG A 89 3.55 -7.14 10.23
C ARG A 89 2.68 -7.10 11.49
N SER A 90 3.29 -7.16 12.67
CA SER A 90 2.55 -7.14 13.94
C SER A 90 1.94 -5.77 14.20
N ILE A 91 2.69 -4.69 13.91
CA ILE A 91 2.18 -3.32 14.01
C ILE A 91 1.02 -3.11 13.04
N ILE A 92 1.21 -3.47 11.76
CA ILE A 92 0.18 -3.28 10.71
C ILE A 92 -1.07 -4.11 11.02
N ALA A 93 -0.94 -5.38 11.38
CA ALA A 93 -2.07 -6.24 11.70
C ALA A 93 -2.81 -5.84 12.99
N ALA A 94 -2.14 -5.18 13.94
CA ALA A 94 -2.75 -4.65 15.15
C ALA A 94 -3.39 -3.27 14.97
N THR A 95 -3.12 -2.59 13.85
CA THR A 95 -3.69 -1.27 13.55
C THR A 95 -5.16 -1.43 13.14
N ARG A 96 -6.08 -0.73 13.82
CA ARG A 96 -7.51 -0.78 13.47
C ARG A 96 -7.77 -0.19 12.08
N TYR A 97 -8.87 -0.61 11.48
CA TYR A 97 -9.39 -0.12 10.18
C TYR A 97 -8.53 -0.39 8.95
N VAL A 98 -7.36 -1.01 9.08
CA VAL A 98 -6.56 -1.44 7.93
C VAL A 98 -7.35 -2.46 7.11
N ASP A 99 -7.28 -2.37 5.78
CA ASP A 99 -7.92 -3.35 4.91
C ASP A 99 -7.39 -4.77 5.19
N ASN A 100 -8.28 -5.64 5.66
CA ASN A 100 -7.96 -7.03 5.95
C ASN A 100 -7.38 -7.78 4.73
N ARG A 101 -7.77 -7.40 3.50
CA ARG A 101 -7.19 -8.00 2.29
C ARG A 101 -5.76 -7.54 2.09
N PHE A 102 -5.46 -6.26 2.31
CA PHE A 102 -4.10 -5.74 2.31
C PHE A 102 -3.22 -6.49 3.33
N VAL A 103 -3.73 -6.68 4.55
CA VAL A 103 -3.03 -7.44 5.60
C VAL A 103 -2.79 -8.89 5.16
N ALA A 104 -3.83 -9.60 4.73
CA ALA A 104 -3.74 -11.01 4.35
C ALA A 104 -2.79 -11.25 3.17
N ILE A 105 -2.90 -10.43 2.12
CA ILE A 105 -2.04 -10.53 0.93
C ILE A 105 -0.59 -10.19 1.29
N GLY A 106 -0.37 -9.16 2.13
CA GLY A 106 0.98 -8.79 2.57
C GLY A 106 1.66 -9.88 3.38
N ILE A 107 0.92 -10.52 4.30
CA ILE A 107 1.39 -11.67 5.07
C ILE A 107 1.76 -12.83 4.16
N LEU A 108 0.88 -13.19 3.21
CA LEU A 108 1.11 -14.28 2.27
C LEU A 108 2.35 -14.06 1.40
N ARG A 109 2.63 -12.81 0.99
CA ARG A 109 3.78 -12.44 0.15
C ARG A 109 5.08 -12.28 0.94
N GLY A 110 5.00 -12.05 2.24
CA GLY A 110 6.15 -11.67 3.06
C GLY A 110 6.58 -10.20 2.88
N PHE A 111 5.72 -9.36 2.29
CA PHE A 111 5.90 -7.91 2.17
C PHE A 111 4.56 -7.25 1.82
N TYR A 112 4.38 -6.02 2.27
CA TYR A 112 3.27 -5.16 1.86
C TYR A 112 3.57 -4.41 0.56
N THR A 113 2.52 -4.04 -0.19
CA THR A 113 2.62 -3.25 -1.42
C THR A 113 1.54 -2.18 -1.44
N LEU A 114 1.92 -0.91 -1.58
CA LEU A 114 0.99 0.19 -1.84
C LEU A 114 1.14 0.67 -3.27
N ARG A 115 0.03 1.09 -3.88
CA ARG A 115 0.07 1.75 -5.19
C ARG A 115 0.64 3.18 -5.07
N TYR A 116 1.35 3.66 -6.08
CA TYR A 116 1.70 5.08 -6.21
C TYR A 116 1.25 5.69 -7.56
N SER A 117 0.77 4.88 -8.50
CA SER A 117 0.17 5.36 -9.75
C SER A 117 -1.33 5.70 -9.59
N PRO A 118 -1.84 6.78 -10.22
CA PRO A 118 -3.28 7.09 -10.29
C PRO A 118 -4.12 5.96 -10.90
N VAL A 119 -5.38 5.84 -10.46
CA VAL A 119 -6.34 4.88 -11.04
C VAL A 119 -7.54 5.63 -11.57
N GLY A 120 -7.87 5.44 -12.85
CA GLY A 120 -9.01 6.09 -13.48
C GLY A 120 -8.97 7.63 -13.43
N GLY A 121 -7.78 8.23 -13.46
CA GLY A 121 -7.59 9.68 -13.37
C GLY A 121 -7.69 10.26 -11.95
N LYS A 122 -7.80 9.41 -10.93
CA LYS A 122 -7.84 9.84 -9.52
C LYS A 122 -6.43 9.95 -8.98
N GLU A 123 -5.97 11.18 -8.81
CA GLU A 123 -4.65 11.51 -8.27
C GLU A 123 -4.65 11.50 -6.75
N PHE A 124 -3.46 11.32 -6.19
CA PHE A 124 -3.26 11.42 -4.75
C PHE A 124 -3.42 12.86 -4.30
N GLN A 125 -4.09 13.07 -3.17
CA GLN A 125 -4.11 14.37 -2.53
C GLN A 125 -2.81 14.58 -1.74
N PRO A 126 -2.40 15.85 -1.50
CA PRO A 126 -1.24 16.16 -0.67
C PRO A 126 -1.31 15.45 0.68
N ALA A 127 -0.15 14.96 1.14
CA ALA A 127 -0.07 14.22 2.39
C ALA A 127 -0.38 15.11 3.60
N ILE A 128 -1.18 14.58 4.52
CA ILE A 128 -1.29 15.12 5.87
C ILE A 128 -0.25 14.41 6.74
N ILE A 129 0.56 15.18 7.47
CA ILE A 129 1.70 14.67 8.21
C ILE A 129 1.36 14.64 9.70
N LEU A 130 1.50 13.46 10.31
CA LEU A 130 1.50 13.31 11.77
C LEU A 130 2.93 13.53 12.29
N PRO A 131 3.20 14.61 13.02
CA PRO A 131 4.56 14.96 13.42
C PRO A 131 5.09 14.02 14.51
N SER A 132 6.40 13.77 14.48
CA SER A 132 7.12 13.05 15.54
C SER A 132 8.51 13.64 15.72
N ARG A 133 9.06 13.50 16.93
CA ARG A 133 10.46 13.85 17.24
C ARG A 133 11.43 12.69 16.93
N VAL A 134 10.90 11.50 16.69
CA VAL A 134 11.70 10.33 16.31
C VAL A 134 12.13 10.52 14.85
N PRO A 135 13.43 10.37 14.53
CA PRO A 135 13.93 10.52 13.17
C PRO A 135 13.49 9.34 12.28
N GLU A 136 13.31 9.62 11.00
CA GLU A 136 13.17 8.59 9.96
C GLU A 136 14.55 8.01 9.66
N ASP A 137 14.64 6.71 9.40
CA ASP A 137 15.90 6.01 9.08
C ASP A 137 15.85 5.29 7.71
N VAL A 138 14.81 5.60 6.94
CA VAL A 138 14.58 5.07 5.59
C VAL A 138 14.47 6.26 4.64
N ASP A 139 15.32 6.27 3.61
CA ASP A 139 15.19 7.19 2.49
C ASP A 139 14.18 6.63 1.47
N PRO A 140 13.01 7.27 1.25
CA PRO A 140 12.03 6.80 0.28
C PRO A 140 12.54 6.82 -1.17
N PHE A 141 13.63 7.52 -1.49
CA PHE A 141 14.20 7.52 -2.83
C PHE A 141 15.19 6.36 -3.06
N SER A 142 15.62 5.69 -1.99
CA SER A 142 16.59 4.59 -2.05
C SER A 142 15.96 3.22 -2.40
N LEU A 143 14.70 3.20 -2.83
CA LEU A 143 13.92 1.98 -2.99
C LEU A 143 14.15 1.29 -4.32
N THR A 144 14.21 -0.03 -4.26
CA THR A 144 14.57 -0.88 -5.40
C THR A 144 13.47 -1.87 -5.78
N SER A 145 12.33 -1.87 -5.09
CA SER A 145 11.29 -2.89 -5.28
C SER A 145 9.96 -2.29 -5.70
N PHE A 146 9.76 -2.23 -7.02
CA PHE A 146 8.52 -1.81 -7.67
C PHE A 146 7.84 -3.02 -8.31
N SER A 147 6.51 -3.00 -8.35
CA SER A 147 5.71 -4.05 -8.99
C SER A 147 4.57 -3.47 -9.82
N THR A 148 4.27 -4.09 -10.95
CA THR A 148 3.10 -3.77 -11.77
C THR A 148 2.07 -4.87 -11.62
N TYR A 149 0.82 -4.55 -11.31
CA TYR A 149 -0.23 -5.55 -11.17
C TYR A 149 -1.58 -5.07 -11.74
N PRO A 150 -2.45 -6.00 -12.18
CA PRO A 150 -3.76 -5.65 -12.69
C PRO A 150 -4.71 -5.25 -11.55
N LYS A 151 -5.33 -4.07 -11.65
CA LYS A 151 -6.41 -3.63 -10.76
C LYS A 151 -7.71 -3.50 -11.53
N LYS A 152 -8.80 -4.05 -10.98
CA LYS A 152 -10.15 -3.87 -11.52
C LYS A 152 -10.54 -2.40 -11.34
N ARG A 153 -10.91 -1.73 -12.44
CA ARG A 153 -11.46 -0.36 -12.39
C ARG A 153 -12.82 -0.41 -11.67
N ARG A 154 -12.94 0.33 -10.56
CA ARG A 154 -14.21 0.60 -9.88
C ARG A 154 -14.82 1.86 -10.48
#